data_AF-A0AAV6IV18-F1
#
_entry.id   AF-A0AAV6IV18-F1
#
_cell.length_a   1.000
_cell.length_b   1.000
_cell.length_c   1.000
_cell.angle_alpha   90.00
_cell.angle_beta   90.00
_cell.angle_gamma   90.00
#
_symmetry.space_group_name_H-M   'P 1'
#
loop_
_entity.id
_entity.type
_entity.pdbx_description
1 polymer ?
#
loop_
_entity_poly.entity_id
_entity_poly.type
_entity_poly.pdbx_seq_one_letter_code
_entity_poly.pdbx_strand_id
1 'polypeptide(L)' 'MAEVSNKQVILRDYVMSGLPKESDFAFKTSKLRLNVAEGSKSVVLKNLYLSCDLYMRSRMRYSVGSYIAPFTPGSVSH' A
#
# COMPACT_ATOMS: atom_id res chain seq x y z
N MET A 1 11.81 -16.02 -16.78
CA MET A 1 11.89 -15.29 -15.49
C MET A 1 10.72 -15.70 -14.62
N ALA A 2 10.91 -15.82 -13.31
CA ALA A 2 9.86 -16.29 -12.41
C ALA A 2 8.82 -15.19 -12.15
N GLU A 3 7.55 -15.53 -12.34
CA GLU A 3 6.40 -14.73 -11.94
C GLU A 3 5.78 -15.39 -10.71
N VAL A 4 5.50 -14.60 -9.68
CA VAL A 4 4.96 -15.08 -8.41
C VAL A 4 3.64 -14.40 -8.08
N SER A 5 2.82 -15.07 -7.28
CA SER A 5 1.62 -14.46 -6.70
C SER A 5 2.02 -13.46 -5.60
N ASN A 6 1.46 -12.25 -5.66
CA ASN A 6 1.68 -11.17 -4.72
C ASN A 6 0.34 -10.75 -4.09
N LYS A 7 0.13 -11.12 -2.82
CA LYS A 7 -1.05 -10.72 -2.05
C LYS A 7 -0.83 -9.35 -1.42
N GLN A 8 -1.80 -8.46 -1.59
CA GLN A 8 -1.75 -7.06 -1.22
C GLN A 8 -2.95 -6.71 -0.35
N VAL A 9 -2.76 -5.79 0.60
CA VAL A 9 -3.82 -5.14 1.36
C VAL A 9 -3.98 -3.72 0.82
N ILE A 10 -5.16 -3.40 0.30
CA ILE A 10 -5.45 -2.14 -0.37
C ILE A 10 -6.44 -1.34 0.47
N LEU A 11 -6.17 -0.05 0.66
CA LEU A 11 -7.18 0.89 1.16
C LEU A 11 -8.20 1.14 0.04
N ARG A 12 -9.47 0.79 0.24
CA ARG A 12 -10.50 0.87 -0.82
C ARG A 12 -10.82 2.32 -1.17
N ASP A 13 -11.13 3.09 -0.15
CA ASP A 13 -11.57 4.48 -0.22
C ASP A 13 -11.01 5.26 0.99
N TYR A 14 -11.08 6.59 0.95
CA TYR A 14 -10.71 7.38 2.11
C TYR A 14 -11.66 7.11 3.28
N VAL A 15 -11.10 6.98 4.49
CA VAL A 15 -11.87 6.81 5.72
C VAL A 15 -12.52 8.15 6.09
N MET A 16 -13.81 8.30 5.81
CA MET A 16 -14.50 9.59 5.93
C MET A 16 -14.77 10.03 7.39
N SER A 17 -15.05 9.09 8.31
CA SER A 17 -15.25 9.41 9.72
C SER A 17 -14.92 8.21 10.63
N GLY A 18 -14.61 8.48 11.90
CA GLY A 18 -14.41 7.44 12.91
C GLY A 18 -13.05 6.73 12.88
N LEU A 19 -13.05 5.50 13.41
CA LEU A 19 -11.90 4.59 13.38
C LEU A 19 -11.95 3.76 12.09
N PRO A 20 -10.78 3.45 11.48
CA PRO A 20 -10.72 2.55 10.35
C PRO A 20 -11.25 1.17 10.75
N LYS A 21 -11.96 0.53 9.82
CA LYS A 21 -12.55 -0.80 9.97
C LYS A 21 -11.91 -1.75 8.97
N GLU A 22 -12.04 -3.05 9.22
CA GLU A 22 -11.57 -4.08 8.28
C GLU A 22 -12.20 -3.93 6.89
N SER A 23 -13.45 -3.48 6.82
CA SER A 23 -14.18 -3.20 5.56
C SER A 23 -13.57 -2.11 4.69
N ASP A 24 -12.75 -1.23 5.27
CA ASP A 24 -12.07 -0.16 4.54
C ASP A 24 -10.88 -0.71 3.74
N PHE A 25 -10.49 -1.96 4.01
CA PHE A 25 -9.41 -2.65 3.33
C PHE A 25 -9.94 -3.78 2.43
N ALA A 26 -9.17 -4.10 1.39
CA ALA A 26 -9.43 -5.22 0.52
C ALA A 26 -8.17 -6.03 0.25
N PHE A 27 -8.30 -7.34 0.21
CA PHE A 27 -7.24 -8.21 -0.31
C PHE A 27 -7.29 -8.23 -1.83
N LYS A 28 -6.16 -7.93 -2.47
CA LYS A 28 -5.96 -8.08 -3.90
C LYS A 28 -4.80 -9.03 -4.14
N THR A 29 -4.93 -9.93 -5.10
CA THR A 29 -3.82 -10.78 -5.52
C THR A 29 -3.41 -10.36 -6.92
N SER A 30 -2.17 -9.94 -7.08
CA SER A 30 -1.55 -9.59 -8.35
C SER A 30 -0.43 -10.57 -8.68
N LYS A 31 0.12 -10.47 -9.89
CA LYS A 31 1.33 -11.20 -10.27
C LYS A 31 2.50 -10.24 -10.28
N LEU A 32 3.62 -10.65 -9.69
CA LEU A 32 4.86 -9.89 -9.63
C LEU A 32 5.97 -10.64 -10.35
N ARG A 33 6.71 -9.96 -11.22
CA ARG A 33 7.93 -10.49 -11.83
C ARG A 33 9.10 -10.24 -10.88
N LEU A 34 9.93 -11.26 -10.65
CA LEU A 34 11.10 -11.18 -9.78
C LEU A 34 12.32 -10.57 -10.51
N ASN A 35 12.13 -9.43 -11.16
CA ASN A 35 13.18 -8.69 -11.83
C ASN A 35 12.91 -7.18 -11.77
N VAL A 36 13.95 -6.40 -12.03
CA VAL A 36 13.86 -4.94 -12.16
C VAL A 36 14.10 -4.54 -13.61
N ALA A 37 13.57 -3.38 -14.00
CA ALA A 37 13.84 -2.84 -15.33
C ALA A 37 15.34 -2.54 -15.48
N GLU A 38 15.89 -2.85 -16.66
CA GLU A 38 17.30 -2.61 -16.95
C GLU A 38 17.61 -1.10 -16.86
N GLY A 39 18.74 -0.77 -16.22
CA GLY A 39 19.11 0.62 -15.94
C GLY A 39 18.35 1.28 -14.77
N SER A 40 17.37 0.60 -14.15
CA SER A 40 16.70 1.14 -12.97
C SER A 40 17.52 0.93 -11.69
N LYS A 41 17.39 1.86 -10.73
CA LYS A 41 17.97 1.73 -9.38
C LYS A 41 17.02 1.04 -8.39
N SER A 42 16.09 0.23 -8.89
CA SER A 42 15.02 -0.37 -8.11
C SER A 42 15.49 -1.66 -7.44
N VAL A 43 14.81 -2.07 -6.36
CA VAL A 43 15.06 -3.35 -5.67
C VAL A 43 13.74 -4.08 -5.48
N VAL A 44 13.71 -5.38 -5.79
CA VAL A 44 12.57 -6.25 -5.48
C VAL A 44 12.79 -6.85 -4.09
N LEU A 45 11.82 -6.66 -3.20
CA LEU A 45 11.87 -7.14 -1.82
C LEU A 45 10.80 -8.19 -1.56
N LYS A 46 11.13 -9.14 -0.67
CA LYS A 46 10.15 -10.01 -0.02
C LYS A 46 9.92 -9.46 1.39
N ASN A 47 8.79 -8.80 1.60
CA ASN A 47 8.44 -8.24 2.90
C ASN A 47 8.22 -9.37 3.92
N LEU A 48 8.98 -9.36 5.02
CA LEU A 48 8.90 -10.37 6.08
C LEU A 48 8.05 -9.90 7.27
N TYR A 49 8.14 -8.60 7.58
CA TYR A 49 7.44 -7.97 8.70
C TYR A 49 6.90 -6.61 8.28
N LEU A 50 5.81 -6.18 8.91
CA LEU A 50 5.19 -4.88 8.71
C LEU A 50 4.93 -4.25 10.08
N SER A 51 5.23 -2.96 10.23
CA SER A 51 4.84 -2.20 11.42
C SER A 51 3.42 -1.67 11.30
N CYS A 52 2.75 -1.50 12.44
CA CYS A 52 1.45 -0.83 12.54
C CYS A 52 1.61 0.43 13.37
N ASP A 53 1.98 1.53 12.73
CA ASP A 53 2.29 2.78 13.41
C ASP A 53 1.08 3.72 13.45
N LEU A 54 0.90 4.44 14.57
CA LEU A 54 -0.26 5.31 14.80
C LEU A 54 -0.44 6.38 13.71
N TYR A 55 0.64 6.87 13.12
CA TYR A 55 0.59 7.91 12.08
C TYR A 55 -0.12 7.43 10.81
N MET A 56 -0.14 6.11 10.53
CA MET A 56 -0.77 5.55 9.34
C MET A 56 -2.26 5.87 9.29
N ARG A 57 -2.92 5.98 10.45
CA ARG A 57 -4.34 6.34 10.55
C ARG A 57 -4.64 7.69 9.90
N SER A 58 -3.81 8.71 10.16
CA SER A 58 -4.01 10.05 9.60
C SER A 58 -3.89 10.03 8.07
N ARG A 59 -3.07 9.14 7.52
CA ARG A 59 -2.87 8.99 6.08
C ARG A 59 -4.02 8.27 5.37
N MET A 60 -4.91 7.59 6.08
CA MET A 60 -6.10 6.94 5.49
C MET A 60 -7.24 7.93 5.20
N ARG A 61 -7.09 9.19 5.63
CA ARG A 61 -8.06 10.26 5.40
C ARG A 61 -7.57 11.18 4.29
N TYR A 62 -8.51 11.77 3.56
CA TYR A 62 -8.16 12.87 2.68
C TYR A 62 -7.84 14.11 3.54
N SER A 63 -6.59 14.55 3.50
CA SER A 63 -6.14 15.75 4.22
C SER A 63 -5.28 16.61 3.31
N VAL A 64 -5.60 17.90 3.22
CA VAL A 64 -4.81 18.91 2.50
C VAL A 64 -3.91 19.63 3.51
N GLY A 65 -2.63 19.79 3.21
CA GLY A 65 -1.68 20.54 4.06
C GLY A 65 -0.98 19.74 5.17
N SER A 66 -1.17 18.42 5.26
CA SER A 66 -0.35 17.56 6.12
C SER A 66 1.08 17.47 5.58
N TYR A 67 2.09 17.52 6.47
CA TYR A 67 3.49 17.27 6.12
C TYR A 67 3.70 15.87 5.51
N ILE A 68 2.87 14.90 5.91
CA ILE A 68 2.87 13.55 5.34
C ILE A 68 1.65 13.39 4.44
N ALA A 69 1.88 13.07 3.16
CA ALA A 69 0.83 12.88 2.18
C ALA A 69 -0.09 11.68 2.53
N PRO A 70 -1.40 11.78 2.26
CA PRO A 70 -2.33 10.68 2.45
C PRO A 70 -2.00 9.50 1.53
N PHE A 71 -2.49 8.31 1.88
CA PHE A 71 -2.47 7.16 0.99
C PHE A 71 -3.40 7.38 -0.19
N THR A 72 -3.04 6.87 -1.35
CA THR A 72 -3.90 6.86 -2.53
C THR A 72 -4.79 5.62 -2.49
N PRO A 73 -6.13 5.75 -2.32
CA PRO A 73 -7.02 4.60 -2.33
C PRO A 73 -6.94 3.82 -3.64
N GLY A 74 -7.17 2.50 -3.57
CA GLY A 74 -7.07 1.58 -4.70
C GLY A 74 -5.64 1.26 -5.16
N SER A 75 -4.62 1.92 -4.59
CA SER A 75 -3.23 1.80 -4.99
C SER A 75 -2.37 1.09 -3.94
N VAL A 76 -1.35 0.38 -4.42
CA VAL A 76 -0.13 0.08 -3.67
C VAL A 76 0.94 0.97 -4.28
N SER A 77 1.59 1.81 -3.47
CA SER A 77 2.64 2.72 -3.93
C SER A 77 3.69 1.94 -4.74
N HIS A 78 3.90 2.36 -5.98
CA HIS A 78 4.96 1.91 -6.88
C HIS A 78 6.20 2.80 -6.74
#